data_AF-A0A5L8PN34-F1
#
_entry.id   AF-A0A5L8PN34-F1
#
_cell.length_a   1.000
_cell.length_b   1.000
_cell.length_c   1.000
_cell.angle_alpha   90.00
_cell.angle_beta   90.00
_cell.angle_gamma   90.00
#
_symmetry.space_group_name_H-M   'P 1'
#
loop_
_entity.id
_entity.type
_entity.pdbx_description
1 polymer ?
#
loop_
_entity_poly.entity_id
_entity_poly.type
_entity_poly.pdbx_seq_one_letter_code
_entity_poly.pdbx_strand_id
1 'polypeptide(L)' 'MENQNRCVFSLSGVSGLLIATVLLLAILVCLTIWGLNIQQDVMQKPYKLENAEQIKMFNSKEDEHIIIKE' A
#
# COMPACT_ATOMS: atom_id res chain seq x y z
N MET A 1 -27.94 -38.84 20.67
CA MET A 1 -26.98 -38.58 19.59
C MET A 1 -26.29 -37.27 19.93
N GLU A 2 -25.04 -37.32 20.38
CA GLU A 2 -24.26 -36.14 20.79
C GLU A 2 -23.90 -35.32 19.54
N ASN A 3 -24.30 -34.05 19.48
CA ASN A 3 -23.98 -33.18 18.34
C ASN A 3 -22.52 -32.69 18.45
N GLN A 4 -21.64 -33.25 17.62
CA GLN A 4 -20.20 -32.95 17.56
C GLN A 4 -19.86 -31.68 16.76
N ASN A 5 -20.85 -30.90 16.29
CA ASN A 5 -20.62 -29.64 15.57
C ASN A 5 -20.24 -28.46 16.50
N ARG A 6 -19.30 -28.63 17.43
CA ARG A 6 -18.71 -27.53 18.21
C ARG A 6 -17.35 -27.12 17.63
N CYS A 7 -17.36 -26.52 16.46
CA CYS A 7 -16.21 -25.81 15.92
C CYS A 7 -16.66 -24.44 15.44
N VAL A 8 -16.11 -23.38 16.02
CA VAL A 8 -16.07 -22.10 15.32
C VAL A 8 -14.62 -21.63 15.22
N PHE A 9 -13.79 -21.79 16.26
CA PHE A 9 -12.32 -21.64 16.22
C PHE A 9 -11.68 -22.29 17.48
N SER A 10 -11.87 -23.59 17.74
CA SER A 10 -11.40 -24.21 19.01
C SER A 10 -9.89 -24.54 19.00
N LEU A 11 -9.20 -24.50 20.16
CA LEU A 11 -8.82 -25.78 20.82
C LEU A 11 -9.82 -26.20 21.92
N SER A 12 -10.59 -25.26 22.47
CA SER A 12 -11.76 -25.48 23.37
C SER A 12 -12.91 -24.47 23.15
N GLY A 13 -13.05 -23.94 21.93
CA GLY A 13 -14.15 -23.04 21.52
C GLY A 13 -13.71 -21.59 21.33
N VAL A 14 -14.41 -20.63 21.95
CA VAL A 14 -14.19 -19.17 21.80
C VAL A 14 -12.77 -18.73 22.18
N SER A 15 -12.11 -19.44 23.09
CA SER A 15 -10.71 -19.21 23.44
C SER A 15 -9.76 -19.26 22.24
N GLY A 16 -9.94 -20.24 21.34
CA GLY A 16 -9.11 -20.36 20.14
C GLY A 16 -9.41 -19.28 19.10
N LEU A 17 -10.63 -18.72 19.08
CA LEU A 17 -10.98 -17.55 18.27
C LEU A 17 -10.14 -16.35 18.71
N LEU A 18 -10.11 -16.07 20.01
CA LEU A 18 -9.37 -14.92 20.54
C LEU A 18 -7.88 -15.04 20.27
N ILE A 19 -7.31 -16.23 20.40
CA ILE A 19 -5.90 -16.47 20.08
C ILE A 19 -5.64 -16.26 18.59
N ALA A 20 -6.49 -16.81 17.72
CA ALA A 20 -6.36 -16.65 16.27
C ALA A 20 -6.48 -15.18 15.84
N THR A 21 -7.42 -14.42 16.41
CA THR A 21 -7.61 -13.01 16.08
C THR A 21 -6.43 -12.14 16.54
N VAL A 22 -5.91 -12.38 17.74
CA VAL A 22 -4.70 -11.69 18.21
C VAL A 22 -3.50 -12.02 17.31
N LEU A 23 -3.35 -13.28 16.89
CA LEU A 23 -2.28 -13.67 15.98
C LEU A 23 -2.41 -12.96 14.62
N LEU A 24 -3.62 -12.91 14.06
CA LEU A 24 -3.87 -12.21 12.79
C LEU A 24 -3.61 -10.70 12.91
N LEU A 25 -4.02 -10.07 14.02
CA LEU A 25 -3.77 -8.66 14.28
C LEU A 25 -2.28 -8.37 14.45
N ALA A 26 -1.54 -9.24 15.14
CA ALA A 26 -0.10 -9.10 15.30
C ALA A 26 0.62 -9.16 13.94
N ILE A 27 0.27 -10.14 13.10
CA ILE A 27 0.81 -10.26 11.74
C ILE A 27 0.45 -9.02 10.91
N LEU A 28 -0.80 -8.57 10.98
CA LEU A 28 -1.26 -7.37 10.27
C LEU A 28 -0.46 -6.12 10.66
N VAL A 29 -0.25 -5.88 11.96
CA VAL A 29 0.51 -4.71 12.44
C VAL A 29 1.95 -4.78 11.95
N CYS A 30 2.62 -5.94 12.07
CA CYS A 30 3.98 -6.12 11.59
C CYS A 30 4.10 -5.82 10.08
N LEU A 31 3.20 -6.39 9.27
CA LEU A 31 3.20 -6.16 7.82
C LEU A 31 2.86 -4.72 7.46
N THR A 32 1.99 -4.06 8.23
CA THR A 32 1.60 -2.66 8.01
C THR A 32 2.79 -1.72 8.26
N ILE A 33 3.49 -1.90 9.38
CA ILE A 33 4.69 -1.09 9.69
C ILE A 33 5.76 -1.30 8.61
N TRP A 34 5.98 -2.56 8.20
CA TRP A 34 6.96 -2.86 7.16
C TRP A 34 6.56 -2.22 5.81
N GLY A 35 5.30 -2.31 5.43
CA GLY A 35 4.77 -1.70 4.22
C GLY A 35 4.88 -0.18 4.24
N LEU A 36 4.61 0.47 5.38
CA LEU A 36 4.75 1.92 5.52
C LEU A 36 6.20 2.38 5.38
N ASN A 37 7.16 1.66 5.96
CA ASN A 37 8.59 1.98 5.80
C ASN A 37 9.02 1.91 4.34
N ILE A 38 8.59 0.88 3.59
CA ILE A 38 8.91 0.75 2.16
C ILE A 38 8.25 1.87 1.35
N GLN A 39 6.99 2.21 1.64
CA GLN A 39 6.30 3.30 0.96
C GLN A 39 6.97 4.65 1.22
N GLN A 40 7.43 4.90 2.45
CA GLN A 40 8.22 6.10 2.78
C GLN A 40 9.57 6.10 2.04
N ASP A 41 10.26 4.97 1.94
CA ASP A 41 11.51 4.91 1.17
C ASP A 41 11.28 5.19 -0.33
N VAL A 42 10.19 4.70 -0.92
CA VAL A 42 9.86 4.95 -2.33
C VAL A 42 9.42 6.39 -2.57
N MET A 43 8.64 6.99 -1.67
CA MET A 43 8.16 8.37 -1.86
C MET A 43 9.28 9.42 -1.80
N GLN A 44 10.39 9.11 -1.11
CA GLN A 44 11.55 9.99 -1.02
C GLN A 44 12.49 9.87 -2.23
N LYS A 45 12.26 8.90 -3.13
CA LYS A 45 13.08 8.72 -4.33
C LYS A 45 12.55 9.62 -5.45
N PRO A 46 13.26 10.70 -5.84
CA PRO A 46 12.87 11.46 -7.02
C PRO A 46 12.99 10.55 -8.25
N TYR A 47 12.00 10.64 -9.15
CA TYR A 47 12.11 10.01 -10.46
C TYR A 47 13.35 10.56 -11.16
N LYS A 48 14.30 9.70 -11.51
CA LYS A 48 15.47 10.08 -12.30
C LYS A 48 15.07 10.15 -13.76
N LEU A 49 15.20 11.33 -14.36
CA LEU A 49 15.08 11.50 -15.80
C LEU A 49 16.44 11.17 -16.42
N GLU A 50 16.66 9.90 -16.78
CA GLU A 50 17.93 9.45 -17.37
C GLU A 50 18.17 10.04 -18.77
N ASN A 51 17.11 10.42 -19.49
CA ASN A 51 17.17 10.99 -20.83
C ASN A 51 16.10 12.08 -21.03
N ALA A 52 16.22 13.17 -20.27
CA ALA A 52 15.29 14.30 -20.35
C ALA A 52 15.13 14.86 -21.77
N GLU A 53 16.19 14.84 -22.58
CA GLU A 53 16.20 15.32 -23.98
C GLU A 53 15.39 14.44 -24.94
N GLN A 54 15.13 13.18 -24.56
CA GLN A 54 14.34 12.23 -25.36
C GLN A 54 12.86 12.26 -24.98
N ILE A 55 12.49 13.01 -23.93
CA ILE A 55 11.10 13.17 -23.51
C ILE A 55 10.40 14.07 -24.52
N LYS A 56 9.74 13.43 -25.48
CA LYS A 56 8.95 14.13 -26.49
C LYS A 56 7.78 14.83 -25.80
N MET A 57 7.78 16.16 -25.80
CA MET A 57 6.62 16.94 -25.38
C MET A 57 5.48 16.69 -26.37
N PHE A 58 4.43 16.02 -25.90
CA PHE A 58 3.16 15.93 -26.61
C PHE A 58 2.26 17.04 -26.11
N ASN A 59 2.52 18.28 -26.52
CA ASN A 59 1.52 19.34 -26.40
C ASN A 59 1.57 20.29 -27.60
N SER A 60 0.41 20.77 -27.97
CA SER A 60 0.17 21.63 -29.12
C SER A 60 0.47 23.08 -28.71
N LYS A 61 1.40 23.71 -29.41
CA LYS A 61 1.62 25.16 -29.51
C LYS A 61 1.97 25.89 -28.20
N GLU A 62 3.25 25.81 -27.86
CA GLU A 62 3.91 26.65 -26.84
C GLU A 62 3.84 28.17 -27.16
N ASP A 63 3.69 28.52 -28.44
CA ASP A 63 3.64 29.90 -28.96
C ASP A 63 2.35 30.67 -28.60
N GLU A 64 1.25 29.97 -28.25
CA GLU A 64 -0.04 30.64 -27.96
C GLU A 64 -0.12 31.22 -26.52
N HIS A 65 0.89 31.03 -25.67
CA HIS A 65 0.86 31.41 -24.24
C HIS A 65 1.93 32.42 -23.78
N ILE A 66 2.77 32.92 -24.67
CA ILE A 66 3.73 34.00 -24.36
C ILE A 66 3.10 35.36 -24.69
N ILE A 67 2.54 36.03 -23.67
CA ILE A 67 2.12 37.45 -23.79
C ILE A 67 3.33 38.31 -23.41
N ILE A 68 4.05 38.81 -24.41
CA ILE A 68 5.05 39.86 -24.20
C ILE A 68 4.27 41.16 -23.93
N LYS A 69 4.33 41.67 -22.70
CA LYS A 69 3.87 43.03 -22.39
C LYS A 69 4.99 44.00 -22.80
N GLU A 70 4.71 44.86 -23.79
CA GLU A 70 5.49 46.09 -24.02
C GLU A 70 5.34 47.08 -22.86
#